data_AF-A0A284VQL8-F1
#
_entry.id   AF-A0A284VQL8-F1
#
_cell.length_a   1.000
_cell.length_b   1.000
_cell.length_c   1.000
_cell.angle_alpha   90.00
_cell.angle_beta   90.00
_cell.angle_gamma   90.00
#
_symmetry.space_group_name_H-M   'P 1'
#
loop_
_entity.id
_entity.type
_entity.pdbx_description
1 polymer ?
#
loop_
_entity_poly.entity_id
_entity_poly.type
_entity_poly.pdbx_seq_one_letter_code
_entity_poly.pdbx_strand_id
1 'polypeptide(L)'
;MRYNRNILIVVLLNFFLTSTVLGAIPAWDKTFGGTGSDSAASVIQNQNGEYVIAGTSSSYGAGGYDAWLIITDSKGNWLWDKSFGGRNNDLAASVIQTSDDGYMIAGTTSSYGAGGSDVWLVKTNSKGNCCGTKPLEVKATIWQPQLYKLLMADILSQELHRPTAQEVLMSG
;
A
#
# COMPACT_ATOMS: atom_id res chain seq x y z
N MET A 1 -53.51 -22.70 -20.43
CA MET A 1 -52.93 -21.53 -19.71
C MET A 1 -52.22 -20.65 -20.72
N ARG A 2 -52.71 -19.43 -20.96
CA ARG A 2 -52.13 -18.50 -21.96
C ARG A 2 -51.13 -17.60 -21.25
N TYR A 3 -49.84 -17.69 -21.61
CA TYR A 3 -48.85 -16.73 -21.15
C TYR A 3 -49.21 -15.34 -21.68
N ASN A 4 -49.33 -14.38 -20.78
CA ASN A 4 -49.67 -13.01 -21.12
C ASN A 4 -48.42 -12.35 -21.73
N ARG A 5 -48.42 -12.10 -23.05
CA ARG A 5 -47.26 -11.52 -23.80
C ARG A 5 -46.73 -10.24 -23.15
N ASN A 6 -47.57 -9.51 -22.44
CA ASN A 6 -47.21 -8.27 -21.75
C ASN A 6 -46.29 -8.49 -20.54
N ILE A 7 -46.39 -9.64 -19.86
CA ILE A 7 -45.53 -9.95 -18.70
C ILE A 7 -44.10 -10.28 -19.18
N LEU A 8 -43.96 -10.94 -20.33
CA LEU A 8 -42.66 -11.29 -20.89
C LEU A 8 -41.87 -10.06 -21.35
N ILE A 9 -42.56 -9.06 -21.91
CA ILE A 9 -41.93 -7.79 -22.36
C ILE A 9 -41.46 -6.95 -21.17
N VAL A 10 -42.22 -6.90 -20.07
CA VAL A 10 -41.83 -6.18 -18.86
C VAL A 10 -40.63 -6.82 -18.17
N VAL A 11 -40.54 -8.16 -18.16
CA VAL A 11 -39.37 -8.88 -17.59
C VAL A 11 -38.11 -8.64 -18.43
N LEU A 12 -38.22 -8.61 -19.76
CA LEU A 12 -37.08 -8.33 -20.66
C LEU A 12 -36.62 -6.86 -20.60
N LEU A 13 -37.53 -5.89 -20.45
CA LEU A 13 -37.15 -4.48 -20.27
C LEU A 13 -36.44 -4.23 -18.93
N ASN A 14 -36.87 -4.90 -17.85
CA ASN A 14 -36.20 -4.79 -16.55
C ASN A 14 -34.84 -5.51 -16.54
N PHE A 15 -34.68 -6.60 -17.30
CA PHE A 15 -33.41 -7.30 -17.44
C PHE A 15 -32.36 -6.49 -18.24
N PHE A 16 -32.80 -5.60 -19.14
CA PHE A 16 -31.92 -4.71 -19.90
C PHE A 16 -31.48 -3.45 -19.13
N LEU A 17 -32.20 -3.06 -18.06
CA LEU A 17 -31.89 -1.88 -17.25
C LEU A 17 -30.92 -2.16 -16.09
N THR A 18 -30.69 -3.44 -15.75
CA THR A 18 -29.67 -3.85 -14.76
C THR A 18 -28.32 -4.21 -15.38
N SER A 19 -28.16 -4.09 -16.70
CA SER A 19 -26.85 -4.08 -17.35
C SER A 19 -26.18 -2.74 -17.03
N THR A 20 -25.85 -2.56 -15.75
CA THR A 20 -25.06 -1.47 -15.24
C THR A 20 -23.83 -1.34 -16.11
N VAL A 21 -23.74 -0.19 -16.76
CA VAL A 21 -22.53 0.51 -17.21
C VAL A 21 -21.29 -0.34 -16.96
N LEU A 22 -20.78 -1.01 -18.00
CA LEU A 22 -19.35 -1.35 -18.09
C LEU A 22 -18.60 -0.01 -18.18
N GLY A 23 -18.72 0.80 -17.14
CA GLY A 23 -17.91 1.97 -16.93
C GLY A 23 -16.54 1.40 -16.75
N ALA A 24 -15.69 1.61 -17.74
CA ALA A 24 -14.27 1.35 -17.63
C ALA A 24 -13.87 1.76 -16.21
N ILE A 25 -13.35 0.80 -15.43
CA ILE A 25 -12.62 1.09 -14.20
C ILE A 25 -11.78 2.33 -14.49
N PRO A 26 -11.98 3.47 -13.78
CA PRO A 26 -11.35 4.71 -14.17
C PRO A 26 -9.86 4.45 -14.30
N ALA A 27 -9.34 4.68 -15.51
CA ALA A 27 -7.92 4.59 -15.76
C ALA A 27 -7.25 5.57 -14.80
N TRP A 28 -6.50 5.03 -13.84
CA TRP A 28 -5.80 5.81 -12.86
C TRP A 28 -4.33 5.86 -13.22
N ASP A 29 -3.70 6.98 -12.91
CA ASP A 29 -2.26 7.10 -12.82
C ASP A 29 -1.87 7.45 -11.38
N LYS A 30 -0.74 6.91 -10.93
CA LYS A 30 -0.17 7.12 -9.60
C LYS A 30 1.35 7.17 -9.75
N THR A 31 1.98 8.04 -8.97
CA THR A 31 3.42 8.08 -8.82
C THR A 31 3.80 7.61 -7.42
N PHE A 32 4.92 6.91 -7.33
CA PHE A 32 5.51 6.44 -6.08
C PHE A 32 6.98 6.83 -6.10
N GLY A 33 7.44 7.51 -5.05
CA GLY A 33 8.80 8.01 -4.97
C GLY A 33 8.92 9.18 -4.00
N GLY A 34 10.14 9.65 -3.81
CA GLY A 34 10.49 10.79 -2.98
C GLY A 34 11.14 11.92 -3.78
N THR A 35 12.08 12.62 -3.15
CA THR A 35 12.82 13.72 -3.79
C THR A 35 13.96 13.25 -4.70
N GLY A 36 14.31 11.97 -4.64
CA GLY A 36 15.36 11.34 -5.43
C GLY A 36 14.88 10.78 -6.76
N SER A 37 15.71 9.94 -7.38
CA SER A 37 15.35 9.21 -8.58
C SER A 37 14.80 7.85 -8.20
N ASP A 38 13.57 7.59 -8.65
CA ASP A 38 12.84 6.35 -8.40
C ASP A 38 12.35 5.79 -9.73
N SER A 39 12.51 4.49 -9.94
CA SER A 39 12.15 3.84 -11.20
C SER A 39 11.59 2.45 -10.97
N ALA A 40 10.57 2.07 -11.73
CA ALA A 40 10.03 0.71 -11.73
C ALA A 40 10.69 -0.12 -12.85
N ALA A 41 10.98 -1.38 -12.56
CA ALA A 41 11.55 -2.33 -13.52
C ALA A 41 10.57 -3.45 -13.87
N SER A 42 9.71 -3.85 -12.91
CA SER A 42 8.80 -4.97 -13.07
C SER A 42 7.52 -4.77 -12.26
N VAL A 43 6.41 -5.27 -12.78
CA VAL A 43 5.12 -5.29 -12.09
C VAL A 43 4.41 -6.60 -12.35
N ILE A 44 3.77 -7.14 -11.32
CA ILE A 44 2.81 -8.24 -11.44
C ILE A 44 1.53 -7.88 -10.69
N GLN A 45 0.42 -8.55 -11.03
CA GLN A 45 -0.78 -8.55 -10.20
C GLN A 45 -0.85 -9.87 -9.45
N ASN A 46 -1.10 -9.83 -8.14
CA ASN A 46 -1.27 -11.03 -7.34
C ASN A 46 -2.72 -11.55 -7.38
N GLN A 47 -2.98 -12.71 -6.77
CA GLN A 47 -4.30 -13.34 -6.76
C GLN A 47 -5.39 -12.51 -6.06
N ASN A 48 -5.01 -11.57 -5.20
CA ASN A 48 -5.93 -10.67 -4.50
C ASN A 48 -6.24 -9.40 -5.32
N GLY A 49 -5.66 -9.27 -6.52
CA GLY A 49 -5.82 -8.11 -7.38
C GLY A 49 -4.93 -6.92 -7.00
N GLU A 50 -4.00 -7.09 -6.06
CA GLU A 50 -3.00 -6.09 -5.67
C GLU A 50 -1.88 -6.04 -6.71
N TYR A 51 -1.30 -4.86 -6.94
CA TYR A 51 -0.13 -4.73 -7.81
C TYR A 51 1.15 -4.73 -6.98
N VAL A 52 2.08 -5.58 -7.41
CA VAL A 52 3.40 -5.80 -6.81
C VAL A 52 4.41 -5.24 -7.78
N ILE A 53 5.06 -4.14 -7.40
CA ILE A 53 5.99 -3.41 -8.25
C ILE A 53 7.38 -3.55 -7.65
N ALA A 54 8.34 -3.97 -8.46
CA ALA A 54 9.74 -3.95 -8.11
C ALA A 54 10.48 -2.92 -8.95
N GLY A 55 11.35 -2.18 -8.30
CA GLY A 55 12.10 -1.12 -8.90
C GLY A 55 13.32 -0.76 -8.08
N THR A 56 13.79 0.46 -8.27
CA THR A 56 14.94 1.01 -7.59
C THR A 56 14.60 2.40 -7.08
N SER A 57 15.02 2.73 -5.87
CA SER A 57 14.83 4.03 -5.25
C SER A 57 16.15 4.61 -4.77
N SER A 58 16.44 5.88 -5.10
CA SER A 58 17.44 6.67 -4.37
C SER A 58 16.80 7.58 -3.30
N SER A 59 15.48 7.47 -3.13
CA SER A 59 14.71 8.22 -2.13
C SER A 59 14.56 7.45 -0.83
N TYR A 60 14.57 6.11 -0.88
CA TYR A 60 14.34 5.22 0.25
C TYR A 60 15.37 4.09 0.28
N GLY A 61 15.95 3.83 1.46
CA GLY A 61 16.95 2.78 1.61
C GLY A 61 18.09 3.15 2.54
N ALA A 62 19.21 2.44 2.41
CA ALA A 62 20.37 2.52 3.29
C ALA A 62 21.57 3.22 2.64
N GLY A 63 21.49 3.56 1.35
CA GLY A 63 22.64 4.08 0.62
C GLY A 63 22.27 4.78 -0.68
N GLY A 64 22.94 4.37 -1.77
CA GLY A 64 22.78 4.96 -3.08
C GLY A 64 21.40 4.65 -3.68
N TYR A 65 21.39 3.78 -4.67
CA TYR A 65 20.16 3.19 -5.17
C TYR A 65 19.87 1.90 -4.41
N ASP A 66 18.66 1.72 -3.88
CA ASP A 66 18.25 0.50 -3.21
C ASP A 66 17.07 -0.16 -3.96
N ALA A 67 17.00 -1.49 -3.94
CA ALA A 67 15.92 -2.23 -4.57
C ALA A 67 14.62 -1.95 -3.81
N TRP A 68 13.54 -1.66 -4.52
CA TRP A 68 12.30 -1.19 -3.91
C TRP A 68 11.10 -2.06 -4.27
N LEU A 69 10.59 -2.70 -3.22
CA LEU A 69 9.33 -3.39 -3.00
C LEU A 69 8.09 -2.49 -2.86
N ILE A 70 7.17 -2.33 -3.81
CA ILE A 70 5.92 -1.58 -3.58
C ILE A 70 4.69 -2.48 -3.79
N ILE A 71 3.76 -2.48 -2.84
CA ILE A 71 2.45 -3.10 -2.97
C ILE A 71 1.35 -2.05 -2.96
N THR A 72 0.41 -2.18 -3.89
CA THR A 72 -0.78 -1.33 -4.00
C THR A 72 -2.06 -2.15 -4.07
N ASP A 73 -3.19 -1.54 -3.71
CA ASP A 73 -4.50 -2.17 -3.94
C ASP A 73 -4.87 -2.17 -5.44
N SER A 74 -6.01 -2.76 -5.77
CA SER A 74 -6.52 -2.83 -7.15
C SER A 74 -6.84 -1.47 -7.79
N LYS A 75 -6.84 -0.39 -7.01
CA LYS A 75 -7.06 1.00 -7.44
C LYS A 75 -5.74 1.81 -7.46
N GLY A 76 -4.60 1.16 -7.25
CA GLY A 76 -3.29 1.79 -7.21
C GLY A 76 -3.01 2.58 -5.92
N ASN A 77 -3.80 2.41 -4.86
CA ASN A 77 -3.48 3.04 -3.58
C ASN A 77 -2.35 2.28 -2.89
N TRP A 78 -1.36 3.03 -2.38
CA TRP A 78 -0.21 2.47 -1.66
C TRP A 78 -0.67 1.71 -0.41
N LEU A 79 -0.34 0.41 -0.33
CA LEU A 79 -0.57 -0.41 0.86
C LEU A 79 0.67 -0.42 1.75
N TRP A 80 1.81 -0.84 1.20
CA TRP A 80 3.09 -0.78 1.89
C TRP A 80 4.24 -0.89 0.89
N ASP A 81 5.44 -0.55 1.36
CA ASP A 81 6.67 -0.74 0.63
C ASP A 81 7.83 -1.22 1.52
N LYS A 82 8.89 -1.70 0.87
CA LYS A 82 10.15 -2.16 1.47
C LYS A 82 11.33 -1.84 0.55
N SER A 83 12.37 -1.23 1.09
CA SER A 83 13.67 -1.13 0.42
C SER A 83 14.61 -2.24 0.88
N PHE A 84 15.43 -2.72 -0.04
CA PHE A 84 16.40 -3.77 0.17
C PHE A 84 17.74 -3.32 -0.43
N GLY A 85 18.79 -3.40 0.36
CA GLY A 85 20.14 -3.07 -0.06
C GLY A 85 20.99 -2.56 1.09
N GLY A 86 22.15 -2.03 0.75
CA GLY A 86 23.16 -1.57 1.69
C GLY A 86 23.68 -0.18 1.35
N ARG A 87 24.98 0.04 1.56
CA ARG A 87 25.58 1.36 1.37
C ARG A 87 25.78 1.74 -0.11
N ASN A 88 25.88 0.76 -0.99
CA ASN A 88 26.16 0.94 -2.41
C ASN A 88 24.86 0.82 -3.23
N ASN A 89 24.97 0.57 -4.53
CA ASN A 89 23.82 0.43 -5.41
C ASN A 89 23.32 -1.02 -5.45
N ASP A 90 22.01 -1.17 -5.27
CA ASP A 90 21.26 -2.41 -5.27
C ASP A 90 20.01 -2.19 -6.12
N LEU A 91 19.85 -2.96 -7.20
CA LEU A 91 18.86 -2.71 -8.22
C LEU A 91 17.92 -3.91 -8.34
N ALA A 92 16.61 -3.69 -8.30
CA ALA A 92 15.64 -4.72 -8.69
C ALA A 92 15.39 -4.69 -10.19
N ALA A 93 15.36 -5.87 -10.81
CA ALA A 93 15.05 -6.04 -12.23
C ALA A 93 13.74 -6.80 -12.46
N SER A 94 13.36 -7.71 -11.56
CA SER A 94 12.19 -8.56 -11.73
C SER A 94 11.57 -8.92 -10.38
N VAL A 95 10.25 -9.14 -10.38
CA VAL A 95 9.52 -9.69 -9.23
C VAL A 95 8.56 -10.79 -9.66
N ILE A 96 8.45 -11.82 -8.81
CA ILE A 96 7.37 -12.80 -8.87
C ILE A 96 6.72 -12.96 -7.49
N GLN A 97 5.46 -13.37 -7.46
CA GLN A 97 4.82 -13.90 -6.26
C GLN A 97 5.20 -15.37 -6.11
N THR A 98 5.54 -15.80 -4.90
CA THR A 98 5.86 -17.19 -4.58
C THR A 98 4.63 -17.93 -4.07
N SER A 99 4.66 -19.26 -4.12
CA SER A 99 3.51 -20.11 -3.72
C SER A 99 3.19 -20.09 -2.23
N ASP A 100 4.07 -19.53 -1.41
CA ASP A 100 3.89 -19.28 0.03
C ASP A 100 3.44 -17.83 0.32
N ASP A 101 2.78 -17.20 -0.66
CA ASP A 101 2.31 -15.80 -0.65
C ASP A 101 3.39 -14.73 -0.46
N GLY A 102 4.65 -15.13 -0.48
CA GLY A 102 5.79 -14.22 -0.49
C GLY A 102 6.07 -13.61 -1.85
N TYR A 103 7.16 -12.84 -1.90
CA TYR A 103 7.67 -12.26 -3.14
C TYR A 103 9.14 -12.59 -3.31
N MET A 104 9.54 -12.84 -4.55
CA MET A 104 10.93 -13.06 -4.91
C MET A 104 11.36 -11.99 -5.92
N ILE A 105 12.42 -11.29 -5.58
CA ILE A 105 13.00 -10.19 -6.36
C ILE A 105 14.36 -10.65 -6.88
N ALA A 106 14.59 -10.49 -8.18
CA ALA A 106 15.89 -10.72 -8.80
C ALA A 106 16.47 -9.40 -9.31
N GLY A 107 17.79 -9.26 -9.21
CA GLY A 107 18.48 -8.04 -9.60
C GLY A 107 19.99 -8.12 -9.38
N THR A 108 20.60 -6.98 -9.11
CA THR A 108 22.05 -6.86 -8.87
C THR A 108 22.34 -6.12 -7.59
N THR A 109 23.42 -6.49 -6.90
CA THR A 109 23.88 -5.82 -5.68
C THR A 109 25.35 -5.44 -5.81
N SER A 110 25.69 -4.20 -5.47
CA SER A 110 27.08 -3.78 -5.22
C SER A 110 27.36 -3.65 -3.72
N SER A 111 26.38 -3.91 -2.87
CA SER A 111 26.49 -3.86 -1.41
C SER A 111 26.90 -5.20 -0.78
N TYR A 112 26.59 -6.31 -1.45
CA TYR A 112 26.87 -7.66 -0.98
C TYR A 112 27.65 -8.45 -2.02
N GLY A 113 28.29 -9.56 -1.60
CA GLY A 113 28.96 -10.49 -2.51
C GLY A 113 30.48 -10.34 -2.54
N ALA A 114 31.08 -10.73 -3.67
CA ALA A 114 32.53 -10.87 -3.84
C ALA A 114 33.20 -9.62 -4.43
N GLY A 115 32.42 -8.56 -4.68
CA GLY A 115 32.89 -7.25 -5.14
C GLY A 115 32.42 -6.92 -6.55
N GLY A 116 32.39 -5.63 -6.88
CA GLY A 116 31.73 -5.17 -8.11
C GLY A 116 30.21 -5.25 -7.98
N SER A 117 29.53 -5.72 -9.02
CA SER A 117 28.07 -5.95 -9.04
C SER A 117 27.80 -7.44 -9.18
N ASP A 118 27.16 -8.02 -8.17
CA ASP A 118 26.84 -9.44 -8.07
C ASP A 118 25.36 -9.68 -8.37
N VAL A 119 25.01 -10.89 -8.84
CA VAL A 119 23.62 -11.31 -8.99
C VAL A 119 22.98 -11.43 -7.61
N TRP A 120 21.80 -10.85 -7.46
CA TRP A 120 21.11 -10.79 -6.17
C TRP A 120 19.69 -11.34 -6.27
N LEU A 121 19.34 -12.16 -5.28
CA LEU A 121 18.01 -12.73 -5.12
C LEU A 121 17.52 -12.47 -3.70
N VAL A 122 16.35 -11.84 -3.58
CA VAL A 122 15.70 -11.56 -2.30
C VAL A 122 14.38 -12.31 -2.26
N LYS A 123 14.21 -13.17 -1.24
CA LYS A 123 12.91 -13.77 -0.93
C LYS A 123 12.33 -13.11 0.31
N THR A 124 11.07 -12.71 0.21
CA THR A 124 10.29 -12.10 1.28
C THR A 124 9.11 -13.00 1.66
N ASN A 125 8.55 -12.80 2.85
CA ASN A 125 7.21 -13.28 3.16
C ASN A 125 6.12 -12.33 2.60
N SER A 126 4.84 -12.68 2.81
CA SER A 126 3.70 -11.89 2.33
C SER A 126 3.63 -10.44 2.85
N LYS A 127 4.36 -10.13 3.93
CA LYS A 127 4.46 -8.78 4.49
C LYS A 127 5.70 -8.02 3.99
N GLY A 128 6.41 -8.57 2.99
CA GLY A 128 7.62 -8.00 2.43
C GLY A 128 8.86 -8.12 3.32
N ASN A 129 8.78 -8.82 4.45
CA ASN A 129 9.94 -8.98 5.33
C ASN A 129 10.86 -10.07 4.79
N CYS A 130 12.16 -9.78 4.72
CA CYS A 130 13.21 -10.76 4.40
C CYS A 130 14.31 -10.75 5.48
N CYS A 131 15.08 -11.84 5.54
CA CYS A 131 16.45 -11.94 6.06
C CYS A 131 16.85 -10.96 7.19
N GLY A 132 16.15 -10.95 8.32
CA GLY A 132 16.61 -10.32 9.57
C GLY A 132 16.78 -8.79 9.60
N THR A 133 16.46 -8.06 8.52
CA THR A 133 16.44 -6.59 8.57
C THR A 133 15.16 -6.17 9.28
N LYS A 134 15.30 -5.49 10.43
CA LYS A 134 14.15 -4.86 11.08
C LYS A 134 13.57 -3.89 10.06
N PRO A 135 12.27 -3.99 9.70
CA PRO A 135 11.67 -3.01 8.83
C PRO A 135 11.90 -1.64 9.44
N LEU A 136 12.49 -0.71 8.68
CA LEU A 136 12.36 0.70 8.98
C LEU A 136 10.86 0.97 8.86
N GLU A 137 10.15 0.98 9.99
CA GLU A 137 8.78 1.47 10.04
C GLU A 137 8.82 2.96 9.71
N VAL A 138 8.77 3.30 8.41
CA VAL A 138 8.21 4.58 8.01
C VAL A 138 6.73 4.44 8.29
N LYS A 139 6.33 4.78 9.53
CA LYS A 139 4.93 4.98 9.85
C LYS A 139 4.45 6.08 8.91
N ALA A 140 3.78 5.68 7.83
CA ALA A 140 2.95 6.56 7.05
C ALA A 140 2.01 7.24 8.07
N THR A 141 2.36 8.46 8.46
CA THR A 141 1.47 9.30 9.25
C THR A 141 0.44 9.76 8.24
N ILE A 142 -0.56 8.92 8.01
CA ILE A 142 -1.72 9.28 7.23
C ILE A 142 -2.41 10.37 8.04
N TRP A 143 -2.33 11.59 7.54
CA TRP A 143 -3.16 12.69 8.01
C TRP A 143 -4.62 12.30 7.70
N GLN A 144 -5.34 11.82 8.70
CA GLN A 144 -6.77 11.51 8.62
C GLN A 144 -7.56 12.69 9.24
N PRO A 145 -8.02 13.68 8.45
CA PRO A 145 -8.67 14.88 8.98
C PRO A 145 -9.94 14.62 9.79
N GLN A 146 -10.57 13.44 9.64
CA GLN A 146 -11.81 13.12 10.34
C GLN A 146 -11.60 12.60 11.78
N LEU A 147 -10.45 11.99 12.09
CA LEU A 147 -10.18 11.46 13.44
C LEU A 147 -9.76 12.55 14.44
N TYR A 148 -9.23 13.67 13.96
CA TYR A 148 -8.89 14.83 14.81
C TYR A 148 -10.13 15.49 15.44
N LYS A 149 -11.27 15.53 14.72
CA LYS A 149 -12.51 16.12 15.24
C LYS A 149 -13.11 15.32 16.41
N LEU A 150 -13.01 14.00 16.37
CA LEU A 150 -13.54 13.13 17.43
C LEU A 150 -12.63 13.14 18.67
N LEU A 151 -11.32 13.10 18.48
CA LEU A 151 -10.36 13.13 19.58
C LEU A 151 -10.40 14.47 20.33
N MET A 152 -10.58 15.60 19.62
CA MET A 152 -10.65 16.92 20.27
C MET A 152 -11.99 17.18 20.96
N ALA A 153 -13.09 16.57 20.50
CA ALA A 153 -14.38 16.67 21.17
C ALA A 153 -14.39 15.95 22.54
N ASP A 154 -13.72 14.81 22.66
CA ASP A 154 -13.58 14.09 23.93
C ASP A 154 -12.62 14.78 24.90
N ILE A 155 -11.56 15.41 24.41
CA ILE A 155 -10.62 16.15 25.28
C ILE A 155 -11.28 17.42 25.84
N LEU A 156 -12.04 18.16 25.01
CA LEU A 156 -12.76 19.36 25.45
C LEU A 156 -13.93 19.05 26.41
N SER A 157 -14.57 17.88 26.27
CA SER A 157 -15.66 17.48 27.18
C SER A 157 -15.15 17.09 28.58
N GLN A 158 -13.92 16.59 28.69
CA GLN A 158 -13.27 16.22 29.95
C GLN A 158 -12.67 17.43 30.71
N GLU A 159 -12.36 18.54 30.04
CA GLU A 159 -11.92 19.78 30.71
C GLU A 159 -13.08 20.59 31.30
N LEU A 160 -14.27 20.53 30.70
CA LEU A 160 -15.48 21.22 31.20
C LEU A 160 -16.09 20.59 32.47
N HIS A 161 -15.66 19.40 32.89
CA HIS A 161 -16.17 18.70 34.07
C HIS A 161 -15.17 18.61 35.24
N ARG A 162 -14.03 19.31 35.18
CA ARG A 162 -13.15 19.42 36.36
C ARG A 162 -13.68 20.51 37.29
N PRO A 163 -14.16 20.19 38.51
CA PRO A 163 -14.53 21.21 39.47
C PRO A 163 -13.30 22.05 39.80
N THR A 164 -13.48 23.36 39.88
CA THR A 164 -12.38 24.28 40.17
C THR A 164 -11.97 24.16 41.63
N ALA A 165 -10.72 24.49 41.96
CA ALA A 165 -10.19 24.38 43.33
C ALA A 165 -10.98 25.21 44.37
N GLN A 166 -11.82 26.16 43.94
CA GLN A 166 -12.72 26.93 44.78
C GLN A 166 -14.01 26.18 45.17
N GLU A 167 -14.48 25.23 44.36
CA GLU A 167 -15.70 24.46 44.64
C GLU A 167 -15.45 23.33 45.66
N VAL A 168 -14.24 22.77 45.68
CA VAL A 168 -13.82 21.72 46.62
C VAL A 168 -13.67 22.24 48.06
N LEU A 169 -13.41 23.53 48.24
CA LEU A 169 -13.25 24.16 49.56
C LEU A 169 -14.57 24.56 50.22
N MET A 170 -15.69 24.52 49.50
CA MET A 170 -17.02 24.93 49.99
C MET A 170 -17.91 23.74 50.39
N SER A 171 -17.41 22.50 50.28
CA SER A 171 -18.16 21.27 50.57
C SER A 171 -17.64 20.48 51.78
N GLY A 172 -16.83 21.10 52.65
CA GLY A 172 -16.25 20.49 53.86
C GLY A 172 -16.62 21.22 55.13
#